data_AF-A0A0G4ML86-F1
#
_entry.id   AF-A0A0G4ML86-F1
#
_cell.length_a   1.000
_cell.length_b   1.000
_cell.length_c   1.000
_cell.angle_alpha   90.00
_cell.angle_beta   90.00
_cell.angle_gamma   90.00
#
_symmetry.space_group_name_H-M   'P 1'
#
loop_
_entity.id
_entity.type
_entity.pdbx_description
1 polymer ?
#
loop_
_entity_poly.entity_id
_entity_poly.type
_entity_poly.pdbx_seq_one_letter_code
_entity_poly.pdbx_strand_id
1 'polypeptide(L)'
;PDGYGQASQTMARDYVSLIETGTTPRAPSIFELQADQMVRGLVRTHASNNLITDSAASGTAFACGFKSYNNAIGITPDFQPVGSILEAAKLAGLKTGLVVT
;
A
#
# COMPACT_ATOMS: atom_id res chain seq x y z
N PRO A 1 1.31 -2.18 2.71
CA PRO A 1 1.17 -2.11 4.19
C PRO A 1 0.46 -0.83 4.60
N ASP A 2 -0.39 -0.88 5.63
CA ASP A 2 -1.08 0.32 6.13
C ASP A 2 -0.10 1.27 6.83
N GLY A 3 -0.30 2.58 6.70
CA GLY A 3 0.56 3.62 7.27
C GLY A 3 1.99 3.70 6.70
N TYR A 4 2.26 3.03 5.59
CA TYR A 4 3.63 2.83 5.11
C TYR A 4 4.07 3.85 4.05
N GLY A 5 4.94 4.78 4.48
CA GLY A 5 5.53 5.80 3.62
C GLY A 5 7.03 5.60 3.36
N GLN A 6 7.63 6.56 2.66
CA GLN A 6 9.07 6.57 2.37
C GLN A 6 9.93 6.63 3.64
N ALA A 7 9.49 7.36 4.68
CA ALA A 7 10.19 7.40 5.95
C ALA A 7 10.26 6.01 6.63
N SER A 8 9.16 5.26 6.58
CA SER A 8 9.09 3.89 7.12
C SER A 8 10.02 2.94 6.36
N GLN A 9 10.11 3.09 5.03
CA GLN A 9 11.06 2.35 4.18
C GLN A 9 12.52 2.63 4.56
N THR A 10 12.88 3.90 4.68
CA THR A 10 14.24 4.30 5.06
C THR A 10 14.58 3.79 6.45
N MET A 11 13.68 3.93 7.42
CA MET A 11 13.88 3.42 8.78
C MET A 11 14.15 1.91 8.79
N ALA A 12 13.37 1.12 8.03
CA ALA A 12 13.58 -0.32 7.94
C ALA A 12 14.94 -0.67 7.32
N ARG A 13 15.35 0.04 6.26
CA ARG A 13 16.66 -0.15 5.63
C ARG A 13 17.81 0.17 6.58
N ASP A 14 17.72 1.29 7.28
CA ASP A 14 18.76 1.72 8.22
C ASP A 14 18.90 0.72 9.36
N TYR A 15 17.77 0.26 9.90
CA TYR A 15 17.74 -0.78 10.93
C TYR A 15 18.43 -2.07 10.46
N VAL A 16 18.06 -2.58 9.28
CA VAL A 16 18.68 -3.81 8.73
C VAL A 16 20.17 -3.59 8.42
N SER A 17 20.54 -2.42 7.89
CA SER A 17 21.95 -2.11 7.59
C SER A 17 22.81 -2.08 8.86
N LEU A 18 22.28 -1.54 9.96
CA LEU A 18 22.96 -1.50 11.27
C LEU A 18 23.21 -2.91 11.84
N ILE A 19 22.26 -3.83 11.69
CA ILE A 19 22.38 -5.18 12.26
C ILE A 19 23.17 -6.14 11.36
N GLU A 20 23.07 -6.01 10.03
CA GLU A 20 23.62 -7.00 9.09
C GLU A 20 24.99 -6.63 8.49
N THR A 21 25.32 -5.33 8.34
CA THR A 21 26.45 -4.92 7.49
C THR A 21 27.61 -4.24 8.22
N GLY A 22 27.55 -4.16 9.55
CA GLY A 22 28.56 -3.46 10.35
C GLY A 22 28.66 -1.97 10.02
N THR A 23 27.57 -1.37 9.52
CA THR A 23 27.50 0.03 9.09
C THR A 23 27.94 0.95 10.23
N THR A 24 28.76 1.95 9.92
CA THR A 24 29.13 3.00 10.88
C THR A 24 28.81 4.38 10.30
N PRO A 25 28.62 5.42 11.14
CA PRO A 25 28.44 6.78 10.64
C PRO A 25 29.57 7.30 9.73
N ARG A 26 30.76 6.68 9.79
CA ARG A 26 31.94 7.06 8.98
C ARG A 26 32.17 6.18 7.75
N ALA A 27 31.52 5.00 7.70
CA ALA A 27 31.61 4.05 6.59
C ALA A 27 30.26 3.32 6.45
N PRO A 28 29.28 3.94 5.75
CA PRO A 28 27.97 3.33 5.57
C PRO A 28 28.05 2.20 4.53
N SER A 29 27.70 1.00 4.96
CA SER A 29 27.32 -0.14 4.12
C SER A 29 25.81 -0.29 4.16
N ILE A 30 25.14 -0.24 3.01
CA ILE A 30 23.67 -0.32 2.95
C ILE A 30 23.28 -1.75 2.57
N PHE A 31 22.36 -2.33 3.32
CA PHE A 31 21.75 -3.61 2.95
C PHE A 31 20.66 -3.40 1.89
N GLU A 32 20.67 -4.22 0.84
CA GLU A 32 19.65 -4.22 -0.20
C GLU A 32 18.41 -5.01 0.27
N LEU A 33 17.28 -4.32 0.42
CA LEU A 33 16.03 -4.97 0.84
C LEU A 33 15.39 -5.68 -0.37
N GLN A 34 14.59 -6.71 -0.13
CA GLN A 34 13.84 -7.39 -1.20
C GLN A 34 12.92 -6.42 -1.96
N ALA A 35 12.43 -5.36 -1.29
CA ALA A 35 11.63 -4.32 -1.93
C ALA A 35 12.42 -3.52 -3.00
N ASP A 36 13.75 -3.49 -2.94
CA ASP A 36 14.59 -2.78 -3.91
C ASP A 36 14.71 -3.48 -5.25
N GLN A 37 14.51 -4.80 -5.27
CA GLN A 37 14.51 -5.59 -6.50
C GLN A 37 13.25 -5.35 -7.36
N MET A 38 12.23 -4.68 -6.80
CA MET A 38 10.99 -4.37 -7.50
C MET A 38 11.06 -3.02 -8.23
N VAL A 39 10.26 -2.88 -9.29
CA VAL A 39 10.05 -1.57 -9.93
C VAL A 39 9.34 -0.63 -8.95
N ARG A 40 9.87 0.58 -8.78
CA ARG A 40 9.37 1.58 -7.82
C ARG A 40 8.69 2.74 -8.53
N GLY A 41 7.65 3.27 -7.91
CA GLY A 41 6.89 4.42 -8.39
C GLY A 41 6.30 5.23 -7.24
N LEU A 42 5.65 6.35 -7.57
CA LEU A 42 4.98 7.22 -6.62
C LEU A 42 3.46 7.18 -6.85
N VAL A 43 2.68 7.26 -5.77
CA VAL A 43 1.21 7.23 -5.82
C VAL A 43 0.63 8.38 -5.01
N ARG A 44 -0.48 8.97 -5.49
CA ARG A 44 -1.26 9.97 -4.76
C ARG A 44 -2.46 9.32 -4.07
N THR A 45 -2.54 9.47 -2.76
CA THR A 45 -3.45 8.68 -1.91
C THR A 45 -4.73 9.40 -1.47
N HIS A 46 -4.91 10.71 -1.74
CA HIS A 46 -6.10 11.48 -1.31
C HIS A 46 -7.45 10.78 -1.56
N ALA A 47 -8.43 11.02 -0.69
CA ALA A 47 -9.81 10.60 -0.87
C ALA A 47 -10.58 11.61 -1.74
N SER A 48 -11.76 11.24 -2.21
CA SER A 48 -12.62 12.13 -3.00
C SER A 48 -13.10 13.36 -2.22
N ASN A 49 -13.25 13.24 -0.91
CA ASN A 49 -13.76 14.30 -0.03
C ASN A 49 -12.70 14.89 0.92
N ASN A 50 -11.45 14.42 0.87
CA ASN A 50 -10.40 14.87 1.78
C ASN A 50 -9.00 14.68 1.17
N LEU A 51 -8.09 15.63 1.43
CA LEU A 51 -6.68 15.52 1.07
C LEU A 51 -5.99 14.35 1.79
N ILE A 52 -6.48 14.01 2.99
CA ILE A 52 -6.00 12.87 3.78
C ILE A 52 -7.03 11.73 3.70
N THR A 53 -6.60 10.61 3.12
CA THR A 53 -7.42 9.39 3.03
C THR A 53 -7.40 8.61 4.33
N ASP A 54 -8.44 7.83 4.58
CA ASP A 54 -8.41 6.69 5.49
C ASP A 54 -8.13 5.38 4.76
N SER A 55 -8.07 4.27 5.51
CA SER A 55 -7.86 2.94 4.96
C SER A 55 -9.05 2.42 4.15
N ALA A 56 -10.28 2.86 4.45
CA ALA A 56 -11.48 2.42 3.72
C ALA A 56 -11.52 2.98 2.29
N ALA A 57 -11.29 4.30 2.12
CA ALA A 57 -11.27 4.93 0.81
C ALA A 57 -10.09 4.47 -0.05
N SER A 58 -8.91 4.31 0.56
CA SER A 58 -7.72 3.82 -0.16
C SER A 58 -7.84 2.33 -0.52
N GLY A 59 -8.41 1.51 0.38
CA GLY A 59 -8.73 0.11 0.10
C GLY A 59 -9.71 -0.04 -1.05
N THR A 60 -10.77 0.78 -1.08
CA THR A 60 -11.73 0.83 -2.20
C THR A 60 -11.04 1.23 -3.50
N ALA A 61 -10.13 2.22 -3.47
CA ALA A 61 -9.39 2.62 -4.66
C ALA A 61 -8.49 1.51 -5.21
N PHE A 62 -7.77 0.78 -4.35
CA PHE A 62 -6.93 -0.33 -4.78
C PHE A 62 -7.74 -1.54 -5.24
N ALA A 63 -8.84 -1.85 -4.57
CA ALA A 63 -9.66 -3.01 -4.88
C ALA A 63 -10.53 -2.80 -6.13
N CYS A 64 -11.10 -1.61 -6.31
CA CYS A 64 -12.14 -1.34 -7.30
C CYS A 64 -11.69 -0.39 -8.42
N GLY A 65 -10.58 0.32 -8.26
CA GLY A 65 -10.09 1.28 -9.26
C GLY A 65 -10.81 2.64 -9.27
N PHE A 66 -11.66 2.92 -8.27
CA PHE A 66 -12.41 4.17 -8.16
C PHE A 66 -12.03 4.93 -6.89
N LYS A 67 -11.94 6.27 -6.97
CA LYS A 67 -11.88 7.10 -5.77
C LYS A 67 -13.18 6.97 -4.98
N SER A 68 -13.07 7.00 -3.66
CA SER A 68 -14.20 7.01 -2.74
C SER A 68 -14.00 8.05 -1.64
N TYR A 69 -14.95 8.22 -0.74
CA TYR A 69 -14.87 9.13 0.41
C TYR A 69 -14.42 8.38 1.68
N ASN A 70 -13.87 9.08 2.67
CA ASN A 70 -13.44 8.42 3.91
C ASN A 70 -14.62 7.71 4.60
N ASN A 71 -14.37 6.53 5.16
CA ASN A 71 -15.32 5.57 5.73
C ASN A 71 -16.17 4.79 4.72
N ALA A 72 -15.97 4.98 3.42
CA ALA A 72 -16.67 4.23 2.38
C ALA A 72 -15.95 2.92 2.01
N ILE A 73 -16.73 1.84 1.84
CA ILE A 73 -16.22 0.53 1.44
C ILE A 73 -16.97 0.07 0.19
N GLY A 74 -16.25 -0.10 -0.92
CA GLY A 74 -16.81 -0.70 -2.15
C GLY A 74 -17.87 0.16 -2.86
N ILE A 75 -17.86 1.47 -2.63
CA ILE A 75 -18.81 2.42 -3.24
C ILE A 75 -18.10 3.65 -3.79
N THR A 76 -18.67 4.29 -4.81
CA THR A 76 -18.20 5.57 -5.38
C THR A 76 -18.68 6.77 -4.54
N PRO A 77 -18.21 8.00 -4.83
CA PRO A 77 -18.71 9.22 -4.19
C PRO A 77 -20.20 9.48 -4.45
N ASP A 78 -20.75 8.91 -5.53
CA ASP A 78 -22.16 8.97 -5.90
C ASP A 78 -22.99 7.82 -5.30
N PHE A 79 -22.46 7.16 -4.26
CA PHE A 79 -23.09 6.05 -3.55
C PHE A 79 -23.42 4.83 -4.43
N GLN A 80 -22.71 4.66 -5.56
CA GLN A 80 -22.88 3.50 -6.42
C GLN A 80 -21.94 2.35 -5.99
N PRO A 81 -22.44 1.11 -5.86
CA PRO A 81 -21.59 -0.03 -5.58
C PRO A 81 -20.63 -0.31 -6.74
N VAL A 82 -19.40 -0.68 -6.41
CA VAL A 82 -18.37 -1.05 -7.39
C VAL A 82 -17.77 -2.40 -7.06
N GLY A 83 -17.56 -3.20 -8.11
CA GLY A 83 -16.93 -4.51 -7.98
C GLY A 83 -15.43 -4.40 -7.74
N SER A 84 -14.93 -5.26 -6.86
CA SER A 84 -13.52 -5.42 -6.56
C SER A 84 -12.84 -6.40 -7.52
N ILE A 85 -11.51 -6.30 -7.63
CA ILE A 85 -10.69 -7.26 -8.37
C ILE A 85 -10.79 -8.68 -7.80
N LEU A 86 -11.08 -8.82 -6.50
CA LEU A 86 -11.27 -10.13 -5.86
C LEU A 86 -12.57 -10.78 -6.35
N GLU A 87 -13.66 -10.03 -6.45
CA GLU A 87 -14.91 -10.52 -7.03
C GLU A 87 -14.75 -10.87 -8.51
N ALA A 88 -14.06 -10.02 -9.28
CA ALA A 88 -13.75 -10.30 -10.67
C ALA A 88 -12.92 -11.59 -10.83
N ALA A 89 -11.90 -11.79 -9.99
CA ALA A 89 -11.08 -13.00 -9.98
C ALA A 89 -11.90 -14.24 -9.63
N LYS A 90 -12.81 -14.14 -8.65
CA LYS A 90 -13.71 -15.23 -8.27
C LYS A 90 -14.65 -15.62 -9.41
N LEU A 91 -15.23 -14.64 -10.11
CA LEU A 91 -16.07 -14.86 -11.29
C LEU A 91 -15.30 -15.50 -12.45
N ALA A 92 -14.00 -15.18 -12.59
CA ALA A 92 -13.11 -15.83 -13.54
C ALA A 92 -12.66 -17.25 -13.13
N GLY A 93 -13.18 -17.80 -12.02
CA GLY A 93 -12.85 -19.14 -11.54
C GLY A 93 -11.53 -19.24 -10.77
N LEU A 94 -10.89 -18.12 -10.45
CA LEU A 94 -9.67 -18.09 -9.66
C LEU A 94 -9.96 -18.30 -8.17
N LYS A 95 -8.99 -18.89 -7.47
CA LYS A 95 -9.02 -18.95 -6.00
C LYS A 95 -8.66 -17.57 -5.44
N THR A 96 -9.40 -17.12 -4.45
CA THR A 96 -9.25 -15.81 -3.80
C THR A 96 -9.01 -15.99 -2.31
N GLY A 97 -8.25 -15.09 -1.68
CA GLY A 97 -7.98 -15.11 -0.25
C GLY A 97 -7.70 -13.71 0.30
N LEU A 98 -7.97 -13.53 1.59
CA LEU A 98 -7.73 -12.29 2.33
C LEU A 98 -6.93 -12.63 3.58
N VAL A 99 -5.80 -11.95 3.79
CA VAL A 99 -4.90 -12.15 4.93
C VAL A 99 -4.61 -10.78 5.54
N VAL A 100 -4.75 -10.68 6.85
CA VAL A 100 -4.50 -9.47 7.65
C VAL A 100 -3.81 -9.87 8.94
N THR A 101 -3.00 -8.98 9.51
CA THR A 101 -2.30 -9.16 10.79
C THR A 101 -3.07 -8.56 11.94
#